data_AF-A0A3B1E058-F1
#
_entry.id   AF-A0A3B1E058-F1
#
_cell.length_a   1.000
_cell.length_b   1.000
_cell.length_c   1.000
_cell.angle_alpha   90.00
_cell.angle_beta   90.00
_cell.angle_gamma   90.00
#
_symmetry.space_group_name_H-M   'P 1'
#
loop_
_entity.id
_entity.type
_entity.pdbx_description
1 polymer ?
#
loop_
_entity_poly.entity_id
_entity_poly.type
_entity_poly.pdbx_seq_one_letter_code
_entity_poly.pdbx_strand_id
1 'polypeptide(L)'
;MFSTLSKYYTGFFIEQAVGNNAFSYDERRNKRIYIPAVKIGGPEDLMEGRKVVFSEVYDGKEFNKAGLEKYIYFQKKDKHIFIFDNHNHAFFFGCVHWNWVN
;
A
#
# COMPACT_ATOMS: atom_id res chain seq x y z
N MET A 1 2.20 4.77 21.03
CA MET A 1 1.65 4.34 19.73
C MET A 1 2.73 4.19 18.67
N PHE A 2 3.49 5.25 18.31
CA PHE A 2 4.56 5.16 17.30
C PHE A 2 5.55 4.01 17.53
N SER A 3 6.06 3.85 18.76
CA SER A 3 7.00 2.78 19.13
C SER A 3 6.47 1.37 18.90
N THR A 4 5.14 1.19 18.89
CA THR A 4 4.50 -0.08 18.53
C THR A 4 4.42 -0.21 17.01
N LEU A 5 3.96 0.84 16.32
CA LEU A 5 3.86 0.84 14.85
C LEU A 5 5.21 0.63 14.17
N SER A 6 6.28 1.28 14.65
CA SER A 6 7.61 1.17 14.08
C SER A 6 8.25 -0.21 14.26
N LYS A 7 7.75 -1.04 15.19
CA LYS A 7 8.17 -2.45 15.32
C LYS A 7 7.53 -3.34 14.25
N TYR A 8 6.29 -3.06 13.87
CA TYR A 8 5.55 -3.88 12.90
C TYR A 8 5.73 -3.37 11.46
N TYR A 9 5.86 -2.06 11.26
CA TYR A 9 5.98 -1.42 9.95
C TYR A 9 7.41 -0.90 9.75
N THR A 10 8.36 -1.83 9.60
CA THR A 10 9.79 -1.53 9.35
C THR A 10 10.13 -1.41 7.86
N GLY A 11 9.19 -1.76 6.98
CA GLY A 11 9.43 -1.87 5.54
C GLY A 11 9.86 -3.29 5.16
N PHE A 12 8.94 -4.09 4.61
CA PHE A 12 9.22 -5.48 4.28
C PHE A 12 8.37 -5.98 3.10
N PHE A 13 8.75 -7.11 2.53
CA PHE A 13 7.95 -7.77 1.49
C PHE A 13 7.11 -8.88 2.11
N ILE A 14 5.87 -9.00 1.64
CA ILE A 14 5.06 -10.21 1.79
C ILE A 14 5.26 -11.00 0.50
N GLU A 15 5.81 -12.21 0.63
CA GLU A 15 6.09 -13.10 -0.51
C GLU A 15 5.12 -14.29 -0.58
N GLN A 16 4.50 -14.64 0.55
CA GLN A 16 3.50 -15.70 0.62
C GLN A 16 2.13 -15.19 0.16
N ALA A 17 1.27 -16.08 -0.31
CA ALA A 17 -0.11 -15.79 -0.72
C ALA A 17 -1.02 -15.51 0.51
N VAL A 18 -0.75 -14.42 1.22
CA VAL A 18 -1.47 -14.01 2.43
C VAL A 18 -1.87 -12.54 2.35
N GLY A 19 -3.00 -12.19 2.99
CA GLY A 19 -3.55 -10.84 2.95
C GLY A 19 -3.70 -10.34 1.51
N ASN A 20 -3.25 -9.11 1.23
CA ASN A 20 -3.33 -8.52 -0.10
C ASN A 20 -2.41 -9.16 -1.14
N ASN A 21 -1.46 -10.01 -0.74
CA ASN A 21 -0.66 -10.75 -1.71
C ASN A 21 -1.40 -11.98 -2.24
N ALA A 22 -2.51 -12.42 -1.62
CA ALA A 22 -3.25 -13.60 -2.07
C ALA A 22 -4.02 -13.39 -3.39
N PHE A 23 -4.38 -12.13 -3.71
CA PHE A 23 -5.14 -11.80 -4.92
C PHE A 23 -4.38 -12.16 -6.19
N SER A 24 -5.06 -12.88 -7.09
CA SER A 24 -4.51 -13.51 -8.30
C SER A 24 -3.11 -14.11 -8.12
N TYR A 25 -2.74 -14.57 -6.92
CA TYR A 25 -1.33 -14.84 -6.59
C TYR A 25 -0.74 -15.81 -7.60
N ASP A 26 -1.43 -16.89 -7.91
CA ASP A 26 -0.98 -17.94 -8.83
C ASP A 26 -0.88 -17.46 -10.27
N GLU A 27 -1.77 -16.54 -10.69
CA GLU A 27 -1.82 -15.99 -12.05
C GLU A 27 -0.78 -14.89 -12.31
N ARG A 28 -0.34 -14.17 -11.25
CA ARG A 28 0.63 -13.08 -11.36
C ARG A 28 2.05 -13.58 -11.58
N ARG A 29 2.83 -12.84 -12.37
CA ARG A 29 4.29 -12.96 -12.47
C ARG A 29 4.99 -12.36 -11.25
N ASN A 30 4.55 -11.18 -10.78
CA ASN A 30 5.04 -10.63 -9.52
C ASN A 30 4.45 -11.43 -8.36
N LYS A 31 5.27 -12.03 -7.49
CA LYS A 31 4.78 -12.84 -6.34
C LYS A 31 4.97 -12.15 -4.99
N ARG A 32 5.31 -10.86 -4.97
CA ARG A 32 5.53 -10.14 -3.73
C ARG A 32 4.99 -8.73 -3.78
N ILE A 33 4.51 -8.26 -2.63
CA ILE A 33 4.12 -6.88 -2.43
C ILE A 33 4.91 -6.29 -1.27
N TYR A 34 5.18 -5.00 -1.33
CA TYR A 34 5.90 -4.27 -0.30
C TYR A 34 4.93 -3.61 0.67
N ILE A 35 5.24 -3.71 1.96
CA ILE A 35 4.60 -2.94 3.02
C ILE A 35 5.56 -1.82 3.42
N PRO A 36 5.19 -0.54 3.19
CA PRO A 36 5.98 0.61 3.60
C PRO A 36 6.30 0.65 5.09
N ALA A 37 7.46 1.23 5.41
CA ALA A 37 7.81 1.52 6.79
C ALA A 37 7.04 2.75 7.28
N VAL A 38 6.80 2.85 8.59
CA VAL A 38 6.24 4.06 9.20
C VAL A 38 7.32 5.05 9.60
N LYS A 39 7.07 6.35 9.41
CA LYS A 39 7.89 7.45 9.96
C LYS A 39 7.02 8.43 10.76
N ILE A 40 7.66 9.21 11.62
CA ILE A 40 7.05 10.42 12.18
C ILE A 40 7.10 11.50 11.10
N GLY A 41 5.99 12.20 10.87
CA GLY A 41 5.90 13.28 9.88
C GLY A 41 4.47 13.80 9.74
N GLY A 42 4.22 14.71 8.80
CA GLY A 42 2.89 15.24 8.50
C GLY A 42 2.37 14.90 7.09
N PRO A 43 1.17 15.37 6.70
CA PRO A 43 0.68 15.20 5.33
C PRO A 43 1.63 15.73 4.24
N GLU A 44 2.42 16.76 4.56
CA GLU A 44 3.46 17.34 3.70
C GLU A 44 4.62 16.37 3.40
N ASP A 45 4.77 15.32 4.21
CA ASP A 45 5.80 14.30 4.07
C ASP A 45 5.40 13.14 3.15
N LEU A 46 4.18 13.18 2.59
CA LEU A 46 3.66 12.13 1.70
C LEU A 46 4.40 12.16 0.36
N MET A 47 4.93 11.01 -0.02
CA MET A 47 5.64 10.82 -1.28
C MET A 47 5.24 9.51 -1.91
N GLU A 48 5.17 9.49 -3.24
CA GLU A 48 5.01 8.26 -4.01
C GLU A 48 6.25 7.38 -3.92
N GLY A 49 6.03 6.13 -3.54
CA GLY A 49 7.02 5.07 -3.53
C GLY A 49 7.20 4.46 -4.92
N ARG A 50 8.25 3.64 -5.05
CA ARG A 50 8.56 2.93 -6.31
C ARG A 50 8.32 1.42 -6.25
N LYS A 51 8.06 0.89 -5.05
CA LYS A 51 7.88 -0.55 -4.83
C LYS A 51 6.42 -0.91 -5.07
N VAL A 52 6.21 -2.07 -5.69
CA VAL A 52 4.87 -2.63 -5.89
C VAL A 52 4.27 -2.97 -4.52
N VAL A 53 3.20 -2.29 -4.16
CA VAL A 53 2.45 -2.51 -2.90
C VAL A 53 1.14 -3.27 -3.15
N PHE A 54 0.77 -3.43 -4.42
CA PHE A 54 -0.33 -4.26 -4.88
C PHE A 54 -0.18 -4.70 -6.32
N SER A 55 -0.72 -5.86 -6.59
CA SER A 55 -0.56 -6.56 -7.84
C SER A 55 -1.79 -7.44 -8.04
N GLU A 56 -2.46 -7.31 -9.18
CA GLU A 56 -3.68 -8.05 -9.51
C GLU A 56 -3.70 -8.44 -11.00
N VAL A 57 -4.32 -9.57 -11.34
CA VAL A 57 -4.65 -9.89 -12.74
C VAL A 57 -6.10 -9.54 -13.00
N TYR A 58 -6.34 -8.73 -14.02
CA TYR A 58 -7.67 -8.40 -14.49
C TYR A 58 -7.68 -8.43 -16.01
N ASP A 59 -8.67 -9.10 -16.59
CA ASP A 59 -8.80 -9.28 -18.04
C ASP A 59 -7.49 -9.81 -18.69
N GLY A 60 -6.88 -10.82 -18.04
CA GLY A 60 -5.64 -11.45 -18.50
C GLY A 60 -4.38 -10.58 -18.40
N LYS A 61 -4.48 -9.36 -17.88
CA LYS A 61 -3.35 -8.43 -17.70
C LYS A 61 -3.02 -8.23 -16.23
N GLU A 62 -1.73 -8.34 -15.91
CA GLU A 62 -1.23 -8.02 -14.57
C GLU A 62 -1.03 -6.51 -14.40
N PHE A 63 -1.56 -5.97 -13.32
CA PHE A 63 -1.43 -4.58 -12.92
C PHE A 63 -0.64 -4.48 -11.63
N ASN A 64 0.52 -3.86 -11.69
CA ASN A 64 1.36 -3.58 -10.53
C ASN A 64 1.23 -2.09 -10.16
N LYS A 65 0.94 -1.80 -8.89
CA LYS A 65 0.76 -0.44 -8.37
C LYS A 65 1.75 -0.15 -7.27
N ALA A 66 2.42 1.00 -7.37
CA ALA A 66 3.12 1.61 -6.26
C ALA A 66 2.13 2.39 -5.37
N GLY A 67 2.52 2.62 -4.13
CA GLY A 67 1.78 3.43 -3.16
C GLY A 67 2.73 4.41 -2.48
N LEU A 68 2.47 4.77 -1.24
CA LEU A 68 3.33 5.64 -0.44
C LEU A 68 4.71 5.02 -0.22
N GLU A 69 5.74 5.86 -0.25
CA GLU A 69 7.11 5.44 0.09
C GLU A 69 7.22 5.03 1.57
N LYS A 70 6.52 5.77 2.44
CA LYS A 70 6.44 5.59 3.88
C LYS A 70 5.03 5.87 4.36
N TYR A 71 4.57 5.12 5.36
CA TYR A 71 3.40 5.52 6.12
C TYR A 71 3.76 6.64 7.09
N ILE A 72 2.79 7.51 7.37
CA ILE A 72 3.01 8.70 8.20
C ILE A 72 2.27 8.55 9.51
N TYR A 73 2.95 8.83 10.61
CA TYR A 73 2.34 8.94 11.92
C TYR A 73 2.63 10.32 12.51
N PHE A 74 1.63 10.93 13.13
CA PHE A 74 1.80 12.11 13.98
C PHE A 74 0.76 12.16 15.08
N GLN A 75 0.97 13.07 16.03
CA GLN A 75 0.02 13.37 17.07
C GLN A 75 -0.50 14.80 16.90
N LYS A 76 -1.81 14.98 16.95
CA LYS A 76 -2.46 16.28 16.95
C LYS A 76 -3.39 16.35 18.16
N LYS A 77 -3.05 17.19 19.13
CA LYS A 77 -3.67 17.24 20.46
C LYS A 77 -3.57 15.86 21.15
N ASP A 78 -4.69 15.32 21.57
CA ASP A 78 -4.88 14.01 22.20
C ASP A 78 -5.07 12.86 21.19
N LYS A 79 -5.01 13.14 19.88
CA LYS A 79 -5.28 12.16 18.83
C LYS A 79 -4.00 11.68 18.15
N HIS A 80 -3.88 10.37 18.02
CA HIS A 80 -2.91 9.71 17.16
C HIS A 80 -3.47 9.62 15.74
N ILE A 81 -2.73 10.14 14.76
CA ILE A 81 -3.10 10.11 13.35
C ILE A 81 -2.09 9.23 12.62
N PHE A 82 -2.61 8.33 11.79
CA PHE A 82 -1.83 7.42 10.96
C PHE A 82 -2.37 7.48 9.53
N ILE A 83 -1.51 7.84 8.59
CA ILE A 83 -1.82 7.91 7.16
C ILE A 83 -1.11 6.74 6.48
N PHE A 84 -1.89 5.91 5.81
CA PHE A 84 -1.45 4.71 5.13
C PHE A 84 -2.38 4.42 3.96
N ASP A 85 -1.84 3.76 2.94
CA ASP A 85 -2.66 3.28 1.83
C ASP A 85 -3.31 1.96 2.22
N ASN A 86 -4.58 2.02 2.64
CA ASN A 86 -5.34 0.81 2.96
C ASN A 86 -5.92 0.13 1.71
N HIS A 87 -5.98 0.83 0.59
CA HIS A 87 -6.95 0.51 -0.45
C HIS A 87 -6.38 0.48 -1.85
N ASN A 88 -5.49 -0.48 -2.06
CA ASN A 88 -5.24 -0.93 -3.42
C ASN A 88 -6.44 -1.62 -4.08
N HIS A 89 -7.53 -1.92 -3.34
CA HIS A 89 -8.80 -2.34 -3.92
C HIS A 89 -9.64 -1.17 -4.44
N ALA A 90 -9.97 -0.15 -3.64
CA ALA A 90 -10.84 0.93 -4.12
C ALA A 90 -10.20 1.80 -5.21
N PHE A 91 -8.87 1.97 -5.22
CA PHE A 91 -8.21 2.67 -6.33
C PHE A 91 -8.17 1.82 -7.61
N PHE A 92 -7.96 0.50 -7.51
CA PHE A 92 -8.00 -0.37 -8.68
C PHE A 92 -9.42 -0.48 -9.25
N PHE A 93 -10.42 -0.78 -8.42
CA PHE A 93 -11.82 -0.78 -8.85
C PHE A 93 -12.28 0.62 -9.29
N GLY A 94 -11.82 1.69 -8.63
CA GLY A 94 -12.05 3.05 -9.09
C GLY A 94 -11.50 3.29 -10.49
N CYS A 95 -10.21 3.03 -10.74
CA CYS A 95 -9.60 3.28 -12.04
C CYS A 95 -10.03 2.32 -13.16
N VAL A 96 -10.36 1.06 -12.84
CA VAL A 96 -10.73 0.03 -13.83
C VAL A 96 -12.25 -0.01 -14.06
N HIS A 97 -13.05 0.31 -13.05
CA HIS A 97 -14.51 0.25 -13.12
C HIS A 97 -15.16 1.63 -13.35
N TRP A 98 -14.53 2.72 -12.89
CA TRP A 98 -14.92 4.09 -13.20
C TRP A 98 -13.87 4.73 -14.11
N ASN A 99 -14.18 4.87 -15.39
CA ASN A 99 -13.38 5.61 -16.38
C ASN A 99 -13.16 7.09 -15.95
N TRP A 100 -12.22 7.36 -15.03
CA TRP A 100 -11.73 8.71 -14.70
C TRP A 100 -10.57 9.11 -15.63
N VAL A 101 -10.78 8.94 -16.92
CA VAL A 101 -10.08 9.69 -17.97
C VAL A 101 -11.12 10.06 -19.01
N ASN A 102 -11.86 11.13 -18.71
CA ASN A 102 -12.31 12.12 -19.68
C ASN A 102 -12.17 13.48 -19.00
#